data_AF-A0A382VW38-F1
#
_entry.id   AF-A0A382VW38-F1
#
_cell.length_a   1.000
_cell.length_b   1.000
_cell.length_c   1.000
_cell.angle_alpha   90.00
_cell.angle_beta   90.00
_cell.angle_gamma   90.00
#
_symmetry.space_group_name_H-M   'P 1'
#
loop_
_entity.id
_entity.type
_entity.pdbx_description
1 polymer ?
#
loop_
_entity_poly.entity_id
_entity_poly.type
_entity_poly.pdbx_seq_one_letter_code
_entity_poly.pdbx_strand_id
1 'polypeptide(L)'
;MATTTKKSLGQILVQAGKIDEKQLKKALDIQKEKDVYLGVIFRELGFLDEQELNKYISQQLRIPYLSLGHYEIDKTVLSLIPEHLIRSNKMLPLFRLNNSL
;
A
#
# COMPACT_ATOMS: atom_id res chain seq x y z
N MET A 1 6.86 -0.89 23.01
CA MET A 1 5.46 -1.09 22.57
C MET A 1 5.02 0.19 21.88
N ALA A 2 4.98 0.22 20.55
CA ALA A 2 4.68 1.44 19.81
C ALA A 2 3.18 1.73 19.83
N THR A 3 2.79 2.64 20.70
CA THR A 3 1.50 3.33 20.67
C THR A 3 1.56 4.38 19.56
N THR A 4 0.77 4.22 18.49
CA THR A 4 0.63 5.29 17.49
C THR A 4 -0.79 5.27 16.94
N THR A 5 -1.41 6.44 17.01
CA THR A 5 -2.76 6.85 16.62
C THR A 5 -3.01 6.78 15.10
N LYS A 6 -2.69 5.63 14.49
CA LYS A 6 -3.02 5.29 13.10
C LYS A 6 -3.54 3.85 13.13
N LYS A 7 -4.79 3.62 12.69
CA LYS A 7 -5.37 2.25 12.67
C LYS A 7 -4.38 1.32 11.93
N SER A 8 -4.00 0.22 12.56
CA SER A 8 -3.07 -0.73 11.95
C SER A 8 -3.75 -1.49 10.81
N LEU A 9 -2.98 -1.93 9.81
CA LEU A 9 -3.52 -2.70 8.68
C LEU A 9 -4.38 -3.88 9.14
N GLY A 10 -3.90 -4.64 10.14
CA GLY A 10 -4.62 -5.77 10.71
C GLY A 10 -5.99 -5.37 11.29
N GLN A 11 -6.06 -4.27 12.03
CA GLN A 11 -7.34 -3.78 12.58
C GLN A 11 -8.29 -3.31 11.47
N ILE A 12 -7.77 -2.67 10.43
CA ILE A 12 -8.58 -2.26 9.27
C ILE A 12 -9.18 -3.49 8.57
N LEU A 13 -8.39 -4.53 8.38
CA LEU A 13 -8.83 -5.77 7.74
C LEU A 13 -9.86 -6.54 8.58
N VAL A 14 -9.69 -6.59 9.91
CA VAL A 14 -10.68 -7.19 10.81
C VAL A 14 -11.98 -6.39 10.79
N GLN A 15 -11.92 -5.06 10.87
CA GLN A 15 -13.10 -4.18 10.79
C GLN A 15 -13.83 -4.30 9.46
N ALA A 16 -13.09 -4.55 8.37
CA ALA A 16 -13.65 -4.78 7.04
C ALA A 16 -14.18 -6.21 6.83
N GLY A 17 -14.05 -7.11 7.83
CA GLY A 17 -14.49 -8.50 7.73
C GLY A 17 -13.68 -9.36 6.75
N LYS A 18 -12.49 -8.91 6.35
CA LYS A 18 -11.62 -9.64 5.42
C LYS A 18 -10.81 -10.74 6.09
N ILE A 19 -10.44 -10.49 7.35
CA ILE A 19 -9.80 -11.48 8.20
C ILE A 19 -10.51 -11.49 9.55
N ASP A 20 -10.43 -12.62 10.25
CA ASP A 20 -10.84 -12.71 11.65
C ASP A 20 -9.65 -12.47 12.60
N GLU A 21 -9.94 -12.37 13.91
CA GLU A 21 -8.90 -12.17 14.92
C GLU A 21 -7.90 -13.34 15.01
N LYS A 22 -8.33 -14.57 14.67
CA LYS A 22 -7.47 -15.76 14.72
C LYS A 22 -6.45 -15.74 13.58
N GLN A 23 -6.88 -15.36 12.39
CA GLN A 23 -6.07 -15.15 11.20
C GLN A 23 -5.08 -14.00 11.40
N LEU A 24 -5.52 -12.90 12.01
CA LEU A 24 -4.64 -11.80 12.39
C LEU A 24 -3.56 -12.27 13.37
N LYS A 25 -3.94 -13.03 14.41
CA LYS A 25 -2.99 -13.57 15.39
C LYS A 25 -1.96 -14.50 14.74
N LYS A 26 -2.41 -15.44 13.89
CA LYS A 26 -1.54 -16.34 13.13
C LYS A 26 -0.54 -15.57 12.26
N ALA A 27 -1.00 -14.53 11.56
CA ALA A 27 -0.12 -13.72 10.73
C ALA A 27 0.92 -12.94 11.55
N LEU A 28 0.55 -12.44 12.74
CA LEU A 28 1.48 -11.77 13.67
C LEU A 28 2.52 -12.72 14.25
N ASP A 29 2.18 -13.98 14.49
CA ASP A 29 3.14 -14.98 14.97
C ASP A 29 4.16 -15.32 13.88
N ILE A 30 3.71 -15.53 12.63
CA ILE A 30 4.60 -15.71 11.47
C ILE A 30 5.49 -14.48 11.24
N GLN A 31 4.95 -13.28 11.47
CA GLN A 31 5.70 -12.04 11.32
C GLN A 31 6.92 -11.99 12.24
N LYS A 32 6.78 -12.47 13.48
CA LYS A 32 7.90 -12.52 14.44
C LYS A 32 8.99 -13.49 14.02
N GLU A 33 8.63 -14.56 13.33
CA GLU A 33 9.58 -15.58 12.87
C GLU A 33 10.31 -15.15 11.59
N LYS A 34 9.60 -14.54 10.65
CA LYS A 34 10.11 -14.24 9.29
C LYS A 34 10.62 -12.80 9.10
N ASP A 35 10.34 -11.88 10.03
CA ASP A 35 10.66 -10.45 9.93
C ASP A 35 10.24 -9.79 8.59
N VAL A 36 9.02 -10.10 8.13
CA VAL A 36 8.43 -9.55 6.90
C VAL A 36 7.19 -8.71 7.19
N TYR A 37 6.77 -7.89 6.23
CA TYR A 37 5.54 -7.10 6.38
C TYR A 37 4.29 -7.98 6.46
N LEU A 38 3.36 -7.62 7.35
CA LEU A 38 2.12 -8.36 7.58
C LEU A 38 1.27 -8.53 6.29
N GLY A 39 1.29 -7.54 5.40
CA GLY A 39 0.61 -7.63 4.10
C GLY A 39 1.15 -8.75 3.19
N VAL A 40 2.46 -8.99 3.23
CA VAL A 40 3.08 -10.10 2.48
C VAL A 40 2.59 -11.43 3.04
N ILE A 41 2.52 -11.55 4.36
CA ILE A 41 2.01 -12.76 5.03
C ILE A 41 0.55 -13.01 4.66
N PHE A 42 -0.30 -11.98 4.66
CA PHE A 42 -1.70 -12.15 4.26
C PHE A 42 -1.85 -12.63 2.82
N ARG A 43 -0.97 -12.18 1.91
CA ARG A 43 -0.93 -12.67 0.53
C ARG A 43 -0.42 -14.11 0.45
N GLU A 44 0.66 -14.45 1.17
CA GLU A 44 1.20 -15.82 1.23
C GLU A 44 0.19 -16.82 1.80
N LEU A 45 -0.60 -16.40 2.79
CA LEU A 45 -1.65 -17.23 3.39
C LEU A 45 -2.93 -17.28 2.54
N GLY A 46 -3.00 -16.53 1.44
CA GLY A 46 -4.16 -16.48 0.55
C GLY A 46 -5.38 -15.79 1.15
N PHE A 47 -5.20 -14.95 2.18
CA PHE A 47 -6.30 -14.21 2.81
C PHE A 47 -6.69 -12.97 2.01
N LEU A 48 -5.74 -12.41 1.25
CA LEU A 48 -5.91 -11.22 0.43
C LEU A 48 -5.12 -11.38 -0.86
N ASP A 49 -5.68 -10.89 -1.96
CA ASP A 49 -4.91 -10.66 -3.18
C ASP A 49 -4.18 -9.30 -3.15
N GLU A 50 -3.37 -9.04 -4.17
CA GLU A 50 -2.57 -7.82 -4.26
C GLU A 50 -3.43 -6.55 -4.44
N GLN A 51 -4.56 -6.63 -5.14
CA GLN A 51 -5.43 -5.48 -5.34
C GLN A 51 -6.18 -5.11 -4.06
N GLU A 52 -6.69 -6.10 -3.34
CA GLU A 52 -7.34 -5.92 -2.05
C GLU A 52 -6.36 -5.35 -1.03
N LEU A 53 -5.16 -5.92 -0.93
CA LEU A 53 -4.12 -5.44 -0.02
C LEU A 53 -3.80 -3.96 -0.28
N ASN A 54 -3.57 -3.59 -1.55
CA ASN A 54 -3.28 -2.21 -1.92
C ASN A 54 -4.43 -1.25 -1.57
N LYS A 55 -5.69 -1.67 -1.76
CA LYS A 55 -6.86 -0.88 -1.36
C LYS A 55 -6.87 -0.57 0.13
N TYR A 56 -6.57 -1.55 0.99
CA TYR A 56 -6.56 -1.35 2.44
C TYR A 56 -5.34 -0.55 2.91
N ILE A 57 -4.18 -0.72 2.27
CA ILE A 57 -3.00 0.12 2.50
C ILE A 57 -3.31 1.59 2.16
N SER A 58 -3.95 1.84 1.02
CA SER A 58 -4.41 3.18 0.63
C SER A 58 -5.35 3.81 1.66
N GLN A 59 -6.31 3.03 2.19
CA GLN A 59 -7.18 3.48 3.28
C GLN A 59 -6.40 3.81 4.56
N GLN A 60 -5.43 2.98 4.94
CA GLN A 60 -4.59 3.22 6.10
C GLN A 60 -3.74 4.49 5.96
N LEU A 61 -3.19 4.71 4.76
CA LEU A 61 -2.35 5.86 4.46
C LEU A 61 -3.16 7.13 4.16
N ARG A 62 -4.47 7.01 3.90
CA ARG A 62 -5.35 8.06 3.37
C ARG A 62 -4.83 8.63 2.05
N ILE A 63 -4.28 7.77 1.22
CA ILE A 63 -3.77 8.09 -0.12
C ILE A 63 -4.64 7.32 -1.13
N PRO A 64 -5.15 7.96 -2.20
CA PRO A 64 -5.98 7.29 -3.19
C PRO A 64 -5.21 6.17 -3.89
N TYR A 65 -5.90 5.04 -4.11
CA TYR A 65 -5.42 3.97 -4.99
C TYR A 65 -5.91 4.26 -6.41
N LEU A 66 -4.98 4.30 -7.38
CA LEU A 66 -5.25 4.70 -8.76
C LEU A 66 -4.84 3.59 -9.71
N SER A 67 -5.72 3.23 -10.65
CA SER A 67 -5.37 2.36 -11.78
C SER A 67 -4.87 3.22 -12.93
N LEU A 68 -3.61 3.01 -13.33
CA LEU A 68 -2.93 3.82 -14.35
C LEU A 68 -3.45 3.57 -15.78
N GLY A 69 -4.14 2.45 -16.03
CA GLY A 69 -4.54 2.02 -17.38
C GLY A 69 -5.46 2.99 -18.12
N HIS A 70 -6.08 3.96 -17.43
CA HIS A 70 -7.00 4.93 -18.01
C HIS A 70 -6.46 6.38 -18.01
N TYR A 71 -5.19 6.58 -17.63
CA TYR A 71 -4.60 7.91 -17.56
C TYR A 71 -3.71 8.19 -18.79
N GLU A 72 -4.00 9.28 -19.49
CA GLU A 72 -3.07 9.87 -20.44
C GLU A 72 -2.10 10.77 -19.68
N ILE A 73 -0.81 10.41 -19.68
CA ILE A 73 0.23 11.16 -18.98
C ILE A 73 0.83 12.18 -19.94
N ASP A 74 0.79 13.46 -19.54
CA ASP A 74 1.44 14.52 -20.28
C ASP A 74 2.97 14.35 -20.24
N LYS A 75 3.61 14.30 -21.42
CA LYS A 75 5.06 14.17 -21.55
C LYS A 75 5.82 15.32 -20.89
N THR A 76 5.21 16.50 -20.79
CA THR A 76 5.84 17.65 -20.11
C THR A 76 6.10 17.35 -18.63
N VAL A 77 5.22 16.59 -17.98
CA VAL A 77 5.34 16.19 -16.57
C VAL A 77 6.45 15.14 -16.38
N LEU A 78 6.66 14.24 -17.34
CA LEU A 78 7.74 13.26 -17.29
C LEU A 78 9.13 13.91 -17.31
N SER A 79 9.28 15.06 -17.97
CA SER A 79 10.55 15.80 -18.02
C SER A 79 10.92 16.52 -16.70
N LEU A 80 9.98 16.62 -15.75
CA LEU A 80 10.22 17.31 -14.47
C LEU A 80 11.15 16.51 -13.53
N ILE A 81 11.22 15.19 -13.70
CA ILE A 81 11.98 14.31 -12.82
C ILE A 81 12.89 13.43 -13.69
N PRO A 82 14.22 13.42 -13.43
CA PRO A 82 15.14 12.54 -14.14
C PRO A 82 14.70 11.06 -14.09
N GLU A 83 14.79 10.36 -15.22
CA GLU A 83 14.34 8.96 -15.36
C GLU A 83 14.96 8.02 -14.31
N HIS A 84 16.24 8.21 -13.98
CA HIS A 84 16.91 7.37 -13.00
C HIS A 84 16.26 7.45 -11.61
N LEU A 85 15.74 8.62 -11.21
CA LEU A 85 15.02 8.81 -9.95
C LEU A 85 13.62 8.20 -10.00
N ILE A 86 12.94 8.31 -11.15
CA ILE A 86 11.64 7.66 -11.40
C ILE A 86 11.78 6.15 -11.21
N ARG A 87 12.78 5.53 -11.84
CA ARG A 87 13.02 4.08 -11.78
C ARG A 87 13.50 3.61 -10.42
N SER A 88 14.46 4.30 -9.80
CA SER A 88 15.03 3.89 -8.51
C SER A 88 14.02 4.00 -7.37
N ASN A 89 13.18 5.04 -7.38
CA ASN A 89 12.15 5.26 -6.37
C ASN A 89 10.79 4.64 -6.72
N LYS A 90 10.66 3.98 -7.88
CA LYS A 90 9.41 3.37 -8.37
C LYS A 90 8.22 4.34 -8.34
N MET A 91 8.45 5.56 -8.80
CA MET A 91 7.44 6.63 -8.83
C MET A 91 7.12 6.98 -10.30
N LEU A 92 5.91 7.45 -10.57
CA LEU A 92 5.51 7.94 -11.89
C LEU A 92 4.73 9.26 -11.73
N PRO A 93 5.25 10.39 -12.24
CA PRO A 93 4.53 11.65 -12.12
C PRO A 93 3.37 11.68 -13.12
N LEU A 94 2.15 11.94 -12.63
CA LEU A 94 0.92 11.87 -13.43
C LEU A 94 0.45 13.25 -13.94
N PHE A 95 0.45 14.24 -13.06
CA PHE A 95 0.05 15.62 -13.38
C PHE A 95 0.71 16.59 -12.38
N ARG A 96 0.78 17.87 -12.75
CA ARG A 96 1.29 18.95 -11.90
C ARG A 96 0.13 19.76 -11.35
N LEU A 97 0.04 19.92 -10.02
CA LEU A 97 -0.94 20.79 -9.37
C LEU A 97 -0.23 22.06 -8.87
N ASN A 98 -0.60 23.23 -9.39
CA ASN A 98 -0.33 24.57 -8.85
C ASN A 98 0.87 24.68 -7.87
N ASN A 99 2.08 24.48 -8.40
CA ASN A 99 3.37 24.65 -7.72
C ASN A 99 3.77 23.60 -6.66
N SER A 100 3.13 22.43 -6.61
CA SER A 100 3.60 21.26 -5.87
C SER A 100 3.46 19.98 -6.70
N LEU A 101 4.52 19.17 -6.68
CA LEU A 101 4.58 17.85 -7.32
C LEU A 101 3.91 16.80 -6.44
#